data_AF-A0A7L4PZR2-F1
#
_entry.id   AF-A0A7L4PZR2-F1
#
_cell.length_a   1.000
_cell.length_b   1.000
_cell.length_c   1.000
_cell.angle_alpha   90.00
_cell.angle_beta   90.00
_cell.angle_gamma   90.00
#
_symmetry.space_group_name_H-M   'P 1'
#
loop_
_entity.id
_entity.type
_entity.pdbx_description
1 polymer ?
#
loop_
_entity_poly.entity_id
_entity_poly.type
_entity_poly.pdbx_seq_one_letter_code
_entity_poly.pdbx_strand_id
1 'polypeptide(L)' 'MRNHACRVCGETILDAAHETGSDLVVIGSVGRSQISRMLSGSVSTFVVAHSPVATLVVKP' A
#
# COMPACT_ATOMS: atom_id res chain seq x y z
N MET A 1 -12.51 11.31 -0.61
CA MET A 1 -11.68 11.96 -1.65
C MET A 1 -10.56 10.99 -2.00
N ARG A 2 -10.49 10.51 -3.25
CA ARG A 2 -9.44 9.55 -3.67
C ARG A 2 -8.15 10.33 -3.95
N ASN A 3 -7.10 10.10 -3.17
CA ASN A 3 -5.81 10.77 -3.36
C ASN A 3 -5.03 10.09 -4.49
N HIS A 4 -4.75 10.83 -5.57
CA HIS A 4 -4.06 10.35 -6.76
C HIS A 4 -2.65 9.80 -6.45
N ALA A 5 -1.93 10.42 -5.52
CA ALA A 5 -0.58 9.99 -5.14
C ALA A 5 -0.56 8.59 -4.50
N CYS A 6 -1.55 8.29 -3.65
CA CYS A 6 -1.69 6.98 -3.01
C CYS A 6 -1.89 5.86 -4.03
N ARG A 7 -2.63 6.14 -5.11
CA ARG A 7 -2.91 5.18 -6.17
C ARG A 7 -1.67 4.89 -7.01
N VAL A 8 -0.96 5.94 -7.45
CA VAL A 8 0.27 5.79 -8.24
C VAL A 8 1.30 4.96 -7.48
N CYS A 9 1.59 5.28 -6.22
CA CYS A 9 2.53 4.50 -5.43
C CYS A 9 2.08 3.04 -5.24
N GLY A 10 0.78 2.82 -5.03
CA GLY A 10 0.22 1.48 -4.87
C GLY A 10 0.32 0.64 -6.15
N GLU A 11 -0.04 1.20 -7.30
CA GLU A 11 0.09 0.54 -8.61
C GLU A 11 1.56 0.18 -8.88
N THR A 12 2.50 1.11 -8.67
CA THR A 12 3.93 0.82 -8.86
C THR A 12 4.45 -0.32 -7.98
N ILE A 13 3.96 -0.45 -6.74
CA ILE A 13 4.34 -1.58 -5.86
C ILE A 13 3.81 -2.91 -6.43
N LEU A 14 2.58 -2.92 -6.94
CA LEU A 14 1.96 -4.13 -7.48
C LEU A 14 2.59 -4.54 -8.82
N ASP A 15 2.92 -3.58 -9.67
CA ASP A 15 3.63 -3.81 -10.92
C ASP A 15 5.01 -4.41 -10.65
N ALA A 16 5.76 -3.85 -9.69
CA ALA A 16 7.05 -4.39 -9.29
C ALA A 16 6.93 -5.83 -8.76
N ALA A 17 5.93 -6.11 -7.92
CA ALA A 17 5.70 -7.46 -7.39
C ALA A 17 5.35 -8.47 -8.49
N HIS A 18 4.60 -8.04 -9.52
CA HIS A 18 4.30 -8.84 -10.69
C HIS A 18 5.54 -9.09 -11.55
N GLU A 19 6.33 -8.04 -11.85
CA GLU A 19 7.57 -8.15 -12.63
C GLU A 19 8.60 -9.07 -11.98
N THR A 20 8.66 -9.09 -10.64
CA THR A 20 9.57 -9.96 -9.89
C THR A 20 9.03 -11.36 -9.62
N GLY A 21 7.78 -11.65 -10.02
CA GLY A 21 7.13 -12.94 -9.72
C GLY A 21 7.05 -13.22 -8.22
N SER A 22 6.79 -12.18 -7.40
CA SER A 22 6.79 -12.30 -5.95
C SER A 22 5.51 -12.91 -5.40
N ASP A 23 5.65 -13.88 -4.49
CA ASP A 23 4.50 -14.51 -3.80
C ASP A 23 4.02 -13.74 -2.55
N LEU A 24 4.79 -12.76 -2.09
CA LEU A 24 4.51 -11.98 -0.88
C LEU A 24 5.00 -10.52 -1.01
N VAL A 25 4.11 -9.58 -0.71
CA VAL A 25 4.43 -8.16 -0.57
C VAL A 25 4.46 -7.80 0.92
N VAL A 26 5.58 -7.24 1.41
CA VAL A 26 5.73 -6.78 2.79
C VAL A 26 5.83 -5.26 2.81
N ILE A 27 4.93 -4.60 3.56
CA ILE A 27 4.89 -3.15 3.64
C ILE A 27 4.74 -2.66 5.08
N GLY A 28 5.46 -1.59 5.41
CA GLY A 28 5.31 -0.89 6.68
C GLY A 28 4.07 0.01 6.69
N SER A 29 3.41 0.10 7.85
CA SER A 29 2.39 1.10 8.13
C SER A 29 2.90 2.06 9.21
N VAL A 30 3.53 3.17 8.81
CA VAL A 30 4.02 4.18 9.76
C VAL A 30 2.92 5.12 10.22
N GLY A 31 2.77 5.25 11.54
CA GLY A 31 1.79 6.13 12.13
C GLY A 31 2.30 7.55 12.32
N ARG A 32 1.96 8.48 11.41
CA ARG A 32 1.77 9.89 11.81
C ARG A 32 0.29 10.11 12.13
N SER A 33 0.03 11.01 13.08
CA SER A 33 -1.26 11.34 13.73
C SER A 33 -2.52 10.87 12.99
N GLN A 34 -3.44 10.19 13.69
CA GLN A 34 -4.70 9.63 13.15
C GLN A 34 -5.52 10.64 12.33
N ILE A 35 -5.42 11.93 12.64
CA ILE A 35 -6.17 13.01 11.99
C ILE A 35 -5.62 13.34 10.58
N SER A 36 -4.32 13.15 10.32
CA SER A 36 -3.72 13.38 8.99
C SER A 36 -3.99 12.22 8.01
N ARG A 37 -4.23 11.01 8.53
CA ARG A 37 -4.36 9.78 7.73
C ARG A 37 -5.72 9.60 7.06
N MET A 38 -6.81 10.04 7.71
CA MET A 38 -8.17 9.90 7.15
C MET A 38 -8.38 10.74 5.89
N LEU A 39 -7.60 11.81 5.70
CA LEU A 39 -7.79 12.75 4.59
C LEU A 39 -6.94 12.43 3.35
N SER A 40 -5.88 11.61 3.45
CA SER A 40 -4.88 11.47 2.39
C SER A 40 -4.85 10.12 1.65
N GLY A 41 -5.67 9.14 2.06
CA GLY A 41 -5.53 7.77 1.55
C GLY A 41 -4.24 7.09 2.05
N SER A 42 -4.22 5.76 2.05
CA SER A 42 -3.08 4.97 2.56
C SER A 42 -2.61 4.00 1.50
N VAL A 43 -1.32 4.06 1.15
CA VAL A 43 -0.70 3.13 0.20
C VAL A 43 -0.85 1.70 0.71
N SER A 44 -0.69 1.48 2.02
CA SER A 44 -0.85 0.13 2.58
C SER A 44 -2.27 -0.40 2.47
N THR A 45 -3.28 0.46 2.61
CA THR A 45 -4.68 0.07 2.37
C THR A 45 -4.92 -0.22 0.90
N PHE A 46 -4.34 0.59 0.00
CA PHE A 46 -4.46 0.35 -1.44
C PHE A 46 -3.85 -1.00 -1.82
N VAL A 47 -2.60 -1.28 -1.41
CA VAL A 47 -1.91 -2.53 -1.75
C VAL A 47 -2.65 -3.74 -1.18
N VAL A 48 -3.09 -3.69 0.09
CA VAL A 48 -3.89 -4.79 0.68
C VAL A 48 -5.18 -5.05 -0.11
N ALA A 49 -5.82 -4.00 -0.62
CA ALA A 49 -7.09 -4.14 -1.33
C ALA A 49 -6.94 -4.65 -2.78
N HIS A 50 -5.77 -4.50 -3.40
CA HIS A 50 -5.59 -4.75 -4.84
C HIS A 50 -4.47 -5.76 -5.16
N SER A 51 -3.68 -6.19 -4.18
CA SER A 51 -2.60 -7.15 -4.42
C SER A 51 -3.13 -8.50 -4.89
N PRO A 52 -2.59 -9.06 -5.99
CA PRO A 52 -2.93 -10.42 -6.44
C PRO A 52 -2.26 -11.49 -5.57
N VAL A 53 -1.28 -11.12 -4.74
CA VAL A 53 -0.49 -12.01 -3.89
C VAL A 53 -0.61 -11.62 -2.42
N ALA A 54 -0.14 -12.50 -1.53
CA ALA A 54 -0.21 -12.27 -0.10
C ALA A 54 0.43 -10.92 0.28
N THR A 55 -0.19 -10.20 1.20
CA THR A 55 0.31 -8.91 1.69
C THR A 55 0.44 -8.92 3.20
N LEU A 56 1.65 -8.66 3.71
CA LEU A 56 1.93 -8.49 5.14
C LEU A 56 2.11 -7.01 5.47
N VAL A 57 1.27 -6.49 6.36
CA VAL A 57 1.41 -5.13 6.88
C VAL A 57 2.10 -5.17 8.24
N VAL A 58 3.32 -4.63 8.31
CA VAL A 58 4.09 -4.52 9.54
C VAL A 58 3.79 -3.17 10.20
N LYS A 59 3.40 -3.21 11.48
CA LYS A 59 3.28 -2.02 12.33
C LYS A 59 4.39 -2.03 13.38
N PRO A 60 5.02 -0.88 13.69
CA PRO A 60 5.80 -0.75 14.91
C PRO A 60 4.91 -0.89 16.16
#